data_AF-A0A7S1ARS3-F1
#
_entry.id   AF-A0A7S1ARS3-F1
#
_cell.length_a   1.000
_cell.length_b   1.000
_cell.length_c   1.000
_cell.angle_alpha   90.00
_cell.angle_beta   90.00
_cell.angle_gamma   90.00
#
_symmetry.space_group_name_H-M   'P 1'
#
loop_
_entity.id
_entity.type
_entity.pdbx_description
1 polymer ?
#
loop_
_entity_poly.entity_id
_entity_poly.type
_entity_poly.pdbx_seq_one_letter_code
_entity_poly.pdbx_strand_id
1 'polypeptide(L)'
;EAVKKVVMPMLRKVKHVAILTELFAHDMLSNAIVPTMVAMHQAVKASGCAKITHIPEVIELHAAPLECRSEKLDGFDIRPFNAFRHSTSNEKADFWWWPVRLDNQPCVETAALGPPETICGFDFNRSTEISLSEHRRTLKLGVTKRGRCNAVALWWTARAGVVEFSTRPRCADGPAQQPKGGGGCEWKQAVHYLAGETAVFVGDTLECLVSITPCFTVRMMQQSPFSVQAPLWVEAPQLSKFSATLPILPYHFLMMTDLERLRLYRESIQFAVRKKQRELGRRVRVLDAGCGIGLLGMIAALEGTDVWLCEAVPMMRQMCRDVVA
;
A
#
# COMPACT_ATOMS: atom_id res chain seq x y z
N GLU A 1 -8.18 17.91 26.29
CA GLU A 1 -9.09 18.19 27.44
C GLU A 1 -9.73 16.96 28.05
N ALA A 2 -10.39 16.06 27.30
CA ALA A 2 -10.99 14.85 27.86
C ALA A 2 -10.00 13.97 28.67
N VAL A 3 -8.79 13.77 28.13
CA VAL A 3 -7.69 13.07 28.82
C VAL A 3 -7.35 13.73 30.15
N LYS A 4 -7.19 15.06 30.19
CA LYS A 4 -6.85 15.77 31.44
C LYS A 4 -7.93 15.59 32.50
N LYS A 5 -9.22 15.64 32.13
CA LYS A 5 -10.33 15.52 33.09
C LYS A 5 -10.47 14.12 33.70
N VAL A 6 -10.23 13.07 32.91
CA VAL A 6 -10.41 11.68 33.36
C VAL A 6 -9.12 11.11 33.97
N VAL A 7 -7.97 11.41 33.37
CA VAL A 7 -6.70 10.77 33.70
C VAL A 7 -5.99 11.46 34.87
N MET A 8 -6.03 12.80 34.97
CA MET A 8 -5.31 13.51 36.04
C MET A 8 -5.72 13.11 37.46
N PRO A 9 -7.00 12.85 37.78
CA PRO A 9 -7.38 12.33 39.08
C PRO A 9 -6.79 10.94 39.38
N MET A 10 -6.69 10.07 38.37
CA MET A 10 -6.18 8.70 38.51
C MET A 10 -4.65 8.64 38.68
N LEU A 11 -3.93 9.65 38.18
CA LEU A 11 -2.47 9.70 38.24
C LEU A 11 -1.90 10.36 39.50
N ARG A 12 -2.77 10.89 40.39
CA ARG A 12 -2.32 11.49 41.65
C ARG A 12 -1.50 10.48 42.46
N LYS A 13 -0.27 10.88 42.84
CA LYS A 13 0.69 10.08 43.64
C LYS A 13 1.24 8.84 42.92
N VAL A 14 1.00 8.67 41.62
CA VAL A 14 1.59 7.58 40.84
C VAL A 14 3.03 7.95 40.48
N LYS A 15 3.99 7.16 40.96
CA LYS A 15 5.42 7.40 40.71
C LYS A 15 5.83 7.01 39.29
N HIS A 16 5.33 5.88 38.79
CA HIS A 16 5.71 5.33 37.49
C HIS A 16 4.46 5.02 36.64
N VAL A 17 4.48 5.41 35.36
CA VAL A 17 3.40 5.13 34.40
C VAL A 17 3.99 4.55 33.13
N ALA A 18 3.36 3.49 32.61
CA ALA A 18 3.62 2.97 31.28
C ALA A 18 2.48 3.35 30.34
N ILE A 19 2.79 3.95 29.19
CA ILE A 19 1.85 4.29 28.12
C ILE A 19 1.93 3.20 27.06
N LEU A 20 0.82 2.49 26.84
CA LEU A 20 0.67 1.44 25.83
C LEU A 20 -0.19 1.96 24.67
N THR A 21 0.18 1.64 23.43
CA THR A 21 -0.68 1.90 22.27
C THR A 21 -0.52 0.85 21.17
N GLU A 22 -1.58 0.66 20.39
CA GLU A 22 -1.63 -0.11 19.15
C GLU A 22 -2.36 0.72 18.10
N LEU A 23 -2.04 2.02 18.02
CA LEU A 23 -2.64 2.94 17.04
C LEU A 23 -1.86 2.94 15.73
N PHE A 24 -1.42 1.77 15.27
CA PHE A 24 -0.67 1.65 14.02
C PHE A 24 -1.59 1.70 12.82
N ALA A 25 -1.08 2.26 11.73
CA ALA A 25 -1.61 2.07 10.38
C ALA A 25 -0.60 1.27 9.55
N HIS A 26 -0.97 0.86 8.33
CA HIS A 26 -0.03 0.17 7.43
C HIS A 26 1.18 1.05 7.06
N ASP A 27 1.01 2.38 7.00
CA ASP A 27 2.07 3.37 6.84
C ASP A 27 2.65 3.88 8.17
N MET A 28 2.35 3.20 9.28
CA MET A 28 2.68 3.58 10.66
C MET A 28 1.90 4.81 11.20
N LEU A 29 1.70 5.87 10.41
CA LEU A 29 1.30 7.19 10.92
C LEU A 29 -0.19 7.54 10.79
N SER A 30 -0.95 6.92 9.88
CA SER A 30 -2.33 7.34 9.56
C SER A 30 -3.35 7.24 10.68
N ASN A 31 -3.07 6.47 11.74
CA ASN A 31 -3.90 6.38 12.94
C ASN A 31 -3.43 7.32 14.07
N ALA A 32 -2.58 8.31 13.75
CA ALA A 32 -2.14 9.37 14.65
C ALA A 32 -1.43 8.87 15.92
N ILE A 33 -0.64 7.80 15.80
CA ILE A 33 0.12 7.22 16.93
C ILE A 33 1.05 8.25 17.57
N VAL A 34 1.82 8.99 16.77
CA VAL A 34 2.83 9.93 17.27
C VAL A 34 2.21 11.10 18.07
N PRO A 35 1.27 11.89 17.53
CA PRO A 35 0.67 12.98 18.31
C PRO A 35 -0.08 12.46 19.54
N THR A 36 -0.68 11.27 19.46
CA THR A 36 -1.35 10.65 20.61
C THR A 36 -0.36 10.32 21.72
N MET A 37 0.76 9.68 21.40
CA MET A 37 1.81 9.33 22.37
C MET A 37 2.42 10.58 23.00
N VAL A 38 2.72 11.61 22.19
CA VAL A 38 3.24 12.90 22.68
C VAL A 38 2.25 13.58 23.63
N ALA A 39 0.96 13.63 23.26
CA ALA A 39 -0.07 14.24 24.10
C ALA A 39 -0.28 13.49 25.42
N MET A 40 -0.26 12.15 25.40
CA MET A 40 -0.35 11.32 26.60
C MET A 40 0.86 11.52 27.51
N HIS A 41 2.06 11.52 26.94
CA HIS A 41 3.30 11.79 27.68
C HIS A 41 3.22 13.13 28.41
N GLN A 42 2.81 14.20 27.71
CA GLN A 42 2.67 15.53 28.30
C GLN A 42 1.63 15.57 29.42
N ALA A 43 0.49 14.89 29.24
CA ALA A 43 -0.55 14.80 30.26
C ALA A 43 -0.06 14.06 31.51
N VAL A 44 0.63 12.93 31.34
CA VAL A 44 1.20 12.16 32.45
C VAL A 44 2.29 12.95 33.16
N LYS A 45 3.17 13.63 32.43
CA LYS A 45 4.22 14.50 32.98
C LYS A 45 3.63 15.64 33.81
N ALA A 46 2.54 16.26 33.35
CA ALA A 46 1.85 17.32 34.07
C ALA A 46 1.20 16.85 35.40
N SER A 47 0.99 15.54 35.59
CA SER A 47 0.49 14.99 36.86
C SER A 47 1.56 14.89 37.96
N GLY A 48 2.83 15.17 37.64
CA GLY A 48 3.97 15.05 38.57
C GLY A 48 4.56 13.64 38.66
N CYS A 49 4.23 12.78 37.70
CA CYS A 49 4.78 11.42 37.63
C CYS A 49 6.31 11.45 37.44
N ALA A 50 7.05 10.62 38.21
CA ALA A 50 8.51 10.64 38.23
C ALA A 50 9.14 9.84 37.07
N LYS A 51 8.48 8.77 36.60
CA LYS A 51 8.98 7.91 35.52
C LYS A 51 7.87 7.58 34.54
N ILE A 52 8.13 7.82 33.25
CA ILE A 52 7.22 7.50 32.16
C ILE A 52 7.94 6.56 31.20
N THR A 53 7.32 5.44 30.86
CA THR A 53 7.80 4.49 29.86
C THR A 53 6.74 4.28 28.78
N HIS A 54 7.15 3.82 27.60
CA HIS A 54 6.26 3.65 26.45
C HIS A 54 6.35 2.23 25.90
N ILE A 55 5.24 1.70 25.43
CA ILE A 55 5.17 0.42 24.73
C ILE A 55 4.34 0.63 23.46
N PRO A 56 4.95 0.57 22.26
CA PRO A 56 6.40 0.45 22.04
C PRO A 56 7.18 1.69 22.48
N GLU A 57 8.50 1.53 22.65
CA GLU A 57 9.43 2.61 23.00
C GLU A 57 9.85 3.38 21.75
N VAL A 58 10.23 2.64 20.70
CA VAL A 58 10.72 3.19 19.43
C VAL A 58 9.91 2.59 18.29
N ILE A 59 9.53 3.43 17.34
CA ILE A 59 8.94 3.01 16.07
C ILE A 59 9.77 3.59 14.92
N GLU A 60 9.96 2.82 13.86
CA GLU A 60 10.69 3.25 12.66
C GLU A 60 9.95 2.85 11.40
N LEU A 61 9.93 3.73 10.41
CA LEU A 61 9.36 3.48 9.09
C LEU A 61 10.48 3.36 8.07
N HIS A 62 10.40 2.30 7.27
CA HIS A 62 11.40 1.92 6.28
C HIS A 62 10.79 1.99 4.87
N ALA A 63 11.61 2.29 3.87
CA ALA A 63 11.24 2.21 2.46
C ALA A 63 12.25 1.41 1.64
N ALA A 64 11.76 0.70 0.62
CA ALA A 64 12.62 0.11 -0.41
C ALA A 64 12.00 0.28 -1.82
N PRO A 65 12.83 0.42 -2.87
CA PRO A 65 12.35 0.45 -4.24
C PRO A 65 11.75 -0.93 -4.60
N LEU A 66 10.57 -0.91 -5.21
CA LEU A 66 9.76 -2.11 -5.45
C LEU A 66 9.45 -2.26 -6.95
N GLU A 67 9.58 -3.50 -7.42
CA GLU A 67 8.89 -4.01 -8.60
C GLU A 67 7.63 -4.75 -8.15
N CYS A 68 6.46 -4.33 -8.63
CA CYS A 68 5.15 -4.91 -8.32
C CYS A 68 4.34 -5.04 -9.60
N ARG A 69 4.43 -6.18 -10.30
CA ARG A 69 3.91 -6.34 -11.66
C ARG A 69 3.05 -7.57 -11.81
N SER A 70 1.88 -7.39 -12.41
CA SER A 70 1.06 -8.51 -12.87
C SER A 70 1.51 -8.95 -14.24
N GLU A 71 1.80 -10.24 -14.42
CA GLU A 71 2.19 -10.77 -15.72
C GLU A 71 1.04 -11.54 -16.38
N LYS A 72 0.63 -12.63 -15.74
CA LYS A 72 -0.43 -13.49 -16.24
C LYS A 72 -1.42 -13.80 -15.14
N LEU A 73 -2.67 -13.92 -15.54
CA LEU A 73 -3.73 -14.43 -14.70
C LEU A 73 -4.52 -15.44 -15.51
N ASP A 74 -4.56 -16.68 -15.03
CA ASP A 74 -5.40 -17.72 -15.64
C ASP A 74 -5.06 -18.09 -17.10
N GLY A 75 -3.82 -17.79 -17.50
CA GLY A 75 -3.33 -17.94 -18.88
C GLY A 75 -3.44 -16.68 -19.73
N PHE A 76 -4.19 -15.67 -19.27
CA PHE A 76 -4.32 -14.38 -19.96
C PHE A 76 -3.15 -13.45 -19.62
N ASP A 77 -2.64 -12.74 -20.63
CA ASP A 77 -1.66 -11.68 -20.44
C ASP A 77 -2.35 -10.44 -19.88
N ILE A 78 -1.96 -10.04 -18.68
CA ILE A 78 -2.52 -8.85 -18.00
C ILE A 78 -1.46 -7.77 -17.80
N ARG A 79 -0.32 -7.87 -18.48
CA ARG A 79 0.76 -6.87 -18.42
C ARG A 79 0.29 -5.44 -18.75
N PRO A 80 -0.61 -5.20 -19.73
CA PRO A 80 -1.11 -3.87 -20.02
C PRO A 80 -1.70 -3.19 -18.78
N PHE A 81 -2.32 -3.95 -17.87
CA PHE A 81 -2.99 -3.41 -16.69
C PHE A 81 -2.04 -2.75 -15.68
N ASN A 82 -0.74 -3.08 -15.71
CA ASN A 82 0.24 -2.44 -14.83
C ASN A 82 0.37 -0.93 -15.09
N ALA A 83 0.07 -0.47 -16.31
CA ALA A 83 0.08 0.94 -16.66
C ALA A 83 -0.84 1.77 -15.76
N PHE A 84 -1.84 1.18 -15.11
CA PHE A 84 -2.79 1.88 -14.23
C PHE A 84 -2.47 1.84 -12.75
N ARG A 85 -1.41 1.15 -12.31
CA ARG A 85 -1.07 1.09 -10.88
C ARG A 85 -0.86 2.48 -10.29
N HIS A 86 -0.23 3.38 -11.04
CA HIS A 86 -0.01 4.77 -10.64
C HIS A 86 -1.31 5.59 -10.54
N SER A 87 -2.35 5.24 -11.32
CA SER A 87 -3.64 5.97 -11.31
C SER A 87 -4.39 5.81 -10.00
N THR A 88 -3.95 4.88 -9.15
CA THR A 88 -4.45 4.70 -7.79
C THR A 88 -3.82 5.68 -6.80
N SER A 89 -2.66 6.29 -7.09
CA SER A 89 -1.92 7.17 -6.16
C SER A 89 -1.73 8.56 -6.78
N ASN A 90 -2.82 9.28 -7.05
CA ASN A 90 -2.78 10.60 -7.69
C ASN A 90 -3.46 11.70 -6.85
N GLU A 91 -3.34 12.95 -7.33
CA GLU A 91 -3.91 14.16 -6.72
C GLU A 91 -5.43 14.13 -6.45
N LYS A 92 -6.16 13.18 -7.06
CA LYS A 92 -7.61 12.97 -6.87
C LYS A 92 -7.92 11.75 -5.99
N ALA A 93 -6.92 10.97 -5.61
CA ALA A 93 -7.09 9.83 -4.73
C ALA A 93 -6.95 10.31 -3.27
N ASP A 94 -7.94 9.99 -2.44
CA ASP A 94 -7.90 10.28 -1.00
C ASP A 94 -6.76 9.56 -0.26
N PHE A 95 -6.09 8.61 -0.93
CA PHE A 95 -5.04 7.75 -0.37
C PHE A 95 -3.75 7.84 -1.20
N TRP A 96 -2.67 8.28 -0.57
CA TRP A 96 -1.34 8.42 -1.18
C TRP A 96 -0.58 7.09 -1.30
N TRP A 97 -0.98 6.10 -0.52
CA TRP A 97 -0.44 4.75 -0.48
C TRP A 97 -1.57 3.73 -0.39
N TRP A 98 -1.26 2.48 -0.72
CA TRP A 98 -2.22 1.39 -0.65
C TRP A 98 -1.76 0.23 0.22
N PRO A 99 -2.65 -0.36 1.03
CA PRO A 99 -2.31 -1.52 1.83
C PRO A 99 -2.25 -2.76 0.93
N VAL A 100 -1.06 -3.31 0.75
CA VAL A 100 -0.79 -4.50 -0.06
C VAL A 100 -0.15 -5.59 0.79
N ARG A 101 -0.62 -6.83 0.67
CA ARG A 101 0.08 -8.01 1.24
C ARG A 101 1.15 -8.43 0.23
N LEU A 102 2.35 -7.84 0.29
CA LEU A 102 3.41 -8.13 -0.69
C LEU A 102 3.85 -9.61 -0.69
N ASP A 103 3.64 -10.29 0.43
CA ASP A 103 3.96 -11.71 0.61
C ASP A 103 2.91 -12.69 0.08
N ASN A 104 1.74 -12.19 -0.31
CA ASN A 104 0.63 -13.01 -0.78
C ASN A 104 0.07 -12.46 -2.09
N GLN A 105 0.93 -12.42 -3.11
CA GLN A 105 0.56 -12.00 -4.46
C GLN A 105 0.96 -13.07 -5.49
N PRO A 106 0.26 -14.22 -5.57
CA PRO A 106 0.71 -15.37 -6.38
C PRO A 106 0.79 -15.08 -7.90
N CYS A 107 0.10 -14.04 -8.38
CA CYS A 107 0.11 -13.62 -9.80
C CYS A 107 0.73 -12.24 -10.02
N VAL A 108 1.47 -11.74 -9.02
CA VAL A 108 2.19 -10.47 -9.11
C VAL A 108 3.64 -10.73 -8.76
N GLU A 109 4.54 -10.40 -9.67
CA GLU A 109 5.96 -10.32 -9.38
C GLU A 109 6.19 -9.20 -8.36
N THR A 110 6.65 -9.56 -7.17
CA THR A 110 7.02 -8.62 -6.10
C THR A 110 8.49 -8.79 -5.74
N ALA A 111 9.29 -7.74 -5.95
CA ALA A 111 10.72 -7.78 -5.65
C ALA A 111 11.22 -6.45 -5.10
N ALA A 112 11.90 -6.48 -3.94
CA ALA A 112 12.71 -5.34 -3.52
C ALA A 112 13.95 -5.25 -4.43
N LEU A 113 14.11 -4.09 -5.06
CA LEU A 113 15.17 -3.79 -6.04
C LEU A 113 16.44 -3.24 -5.38
N GLY A 114 16.38 -2.99 -4.08
CA GLY A 114 17.41 -2.31 -3.30
C GLY A 114 17.27 -2.59 -1.81
N PRO A 115 18.29 -2.24 -0.99
CA PRO A 115 18.18 -2.31 0.46
C PRO A 115 17.14 -1.30 0.98
N PRO A 116 16.58 -1.56 2.17
CA PRO A 116 15.70 -0.59 2.82
C PRO A 116 16.46 0.59 3.41
N GLU A 117 15.80 1.74 3.42
CA GLU A 117 16.24 2.97 4.07
C GLU A 117 15.24 3.40 5.14
N THR A 118 15.72 3.83 6.31
CA THR A 118 14.86 4.38 7.37
C THR A 118 14.43 5.80 7.01
N ILE A 119 13.12 5.99 6.82
CA ILE A 119 12.53 7.26 6.42
C ILE A 119 12.34 8.18 7.64
N CYS A 120 11.82 7.62 8.73
CA CYS A 120 11.67 8.33 10.00
C CYS A 120 11.62 7.35 11.16
N GLY A 121 11.92 7.85 12.36
CA GLY A 121 11.81 7.09 13.60
C GLY A 121 11.40 8.01 14.74
N PHE A 122 10.67 7.45 15.70
CA PHE A 122 10.19 8.16 16.88
C PHE A 122 10.54 7.37 18.12
N ASP A 123 11.33 7.98 19.00
CA ASP A 123 11.60 7.49 20.35
C ASP A 123 10.64 8.17 21.32
N PHE A 124 9.63 7.43 21.77
CA PHE A 124 8.61 7.96 22.67
C PHE A 124 9.17 8.23 24.07
N ASN A 125 10.28 7.63 24.48
CA ASN A 125 10.94 8.02 25.73
C ASN A 125 11.51 9.45 25.65
N ARG A 126 11.72 9.96 24.43
CA ARG A 126 12.08 11.36 24.12
C ARG A 126 10.89 12.15 23.56
N SER A 127 9.66 11.81 23.97
CA SER A 127 8.42 12.44 23.46
C SER A 127 8.41 13.97 23.48
N THR A 128 9.10 14.62 24.44
CA THR A 128 9.17 16.08 24.51
C THR A 128 10.03 16.72 23.41
N GLU A 129 10.84 15.93 22.72
CA GLU A 129 11.73 16.37 21.64
C GLU A 129 11.14 16.09 20.25
N ILE A 130 10.04 15.32 20.19
CA ILE A 130 9.38 14.99 18.93
C ILE A 130 8.67 16.24 18.39
N SER A 131 9.09 16.70 17.21
CA SER A 131 8.35 17.71 16.46
C SER A 131 7.16 17.08 15.74
N LEU A 132 6.02 17.76 15.79
CA LEU A 132 4.81 17.40 15.03
C LEU A 132 4.68 18.19 13.71
N SER A 133 5.66 19.05 13.40
CA SER A 133 5.69 19.79 12.13
C SER A 133 5.92 18.86 10.95
N GLU A 134 5.40 19.23 9.79
CA GLU A 134 5.74 18.56 8.53
C GLU A 134 7.26 18.60 8.30
N HIS A 135 7.82 17.49 7.87
CA HIS A 135 9.22 17.39 7.47
C HIS A 135 9.31 16.90 6.03
N ARG A 136 10.06 17.62 5.19
CA ARG A 136 10.28 17.30 3.78
C ARG A 136 11.75 17.04 3.51
N ARG A 137 12.07 15.98 2.78
CA ARG A 137 13.45 15.66 2.36
C ARG A 137 13.48 14.80 1.10
N THR A 138 14.60 14.81 0.40
CA THR A 138 14.87 13.82 -0.66
C THR A 138 15.41 12.54 -0.04
N LEU A 139 14.73 11.43 -0.28
CA LEU A 139 15.18 10.07 0.01
C LEU A 139 15.87 9.50 -1.23
N LYS A 140 17.06 8.92 -1.03
CA LYS A 140 17.82 8.25 -2.09
C LYS A 140 17.76 6.75 -1.85
N LEU A 141 17.10 6.03 -2.74
CA LEU A 141 16.93 4.59 -2.67
C LEU A 141 17.88 3.92 -3.68
N GLY A 142 18.93 3.27 -3.18
CA GLY A 142 19.91 2.60 -4.03
C GLY A 142 19.32 1.34 -4.70
N VAL A 143 19.68 1.09 -5.95
CA VAL A 143 19.28 -0.09 -6.70
C VAL A 143 20.42 -1.11 -6.74
N THR A 144 20.16 -2.31 -6.21
CA THR A 144 21.12 -3.43 -6.18
C THR A 144 20.68 -4.61 -7.03
N LYS A 145 19.49 -4.57 -7.61
CA LYS A 145 18.97 -5.57 -8.56
C LYS A 145 18.38 -4.88 -9.77
N ARG A 146 18.68 -5.41 -10.97
CA ARG A 146 18.02 -4.99 -12.20
C ARG A 146 16.53 -5.36 -12.14
N GLY A 147 15.67 -4.47 -12.60
CA GLY A 147 14.23 -4.70 -12.65
C GLY A 147 13.46 -3.54 -13.27
N ARG A 148 12.13 -3.54 -13.10
CA ARG A 148 11.25 -2.43 -13.46
C ARG A 148 10.61 -1.84 -12.21
N CYS A 149 11.21 -0.78 -11.70
CA CYS A 149 10.70 -0.06 -10.54
C CYS A 149 9.41 0.67 -10.91
N ASN A 150 8.32 0.37 -10.20
CA ASN A 150 7.02 1.01 -10.39
C ASN A 150 6.36 1.39 -9.05
N ALA A 151 7.06 1.18 -7.93
CA ALA A 151 6.56 1.48 -6.60
C ALA A 151 7.70 1.66 -5.58
N VAL A 152 7.34 2.20 -4.42
CA VAL A 152 8.13 2.17 -3.19
C VAL A 152 7.31 1.44 -2.12
N ALA A 153 7.88 0.40 -1.52
CA ALA A 153 7.27 -0.36 -0.44
C ALA A 153 7.65 0.25 0.91
N LEU A 154 6.67 0.41 1.81
CA LEU A 154 6.84 0.92 3.16
C LEU A 154 6.38 -0.13 4.17
N TRP A 155 7.13 -0.25 5.24
CA TRP A 155 6.79 -1.06 6.41
C TRP A 155 7.45 -0.46 7.63
N TRP A 156 7.08 -0.92 8.82
CA TRP A 156 7.57 -0.37 10.07
C TRP A 156 8.04 -1.45 11.03
N THR A 157 8.90 -1.01 11.94
CA THR A 157 9.32 -1.79 13.12
C THR A 157 8.88 -1.06 14.38
N ALA A 158 8.60 -1.83 15.42
CA ALA A 158 8.27 -1.32 16.75
C ALA A 158 9.08 -2.10 17.78
N ARG A 159 9.78 -1.40 18.67
CA ARG A 159 10.67 -2.00 19.66
C ARG A 159 10.25 -1.64 21.08
N ALA A 160 10.31 -2.61 21.98
CA ALA A 160 10.17 -2.43 23.42
C ALA A 160 11.28 -3.25 24.12
N GLY A 161 12.33 -2.57 24.60
CA GLY A 161 13.53 -3.24 25.11
C GLY A 161 14.22 -4.10 24.04
N VAL A 162 14.27 -5.41 24.28
CA VAL A 162 14.88 -6.42 23.38
C VAL A 162 13.88 -7.04 22.39
N VAL A 163 12.59 -6.77 22.55
CA VAL A 163 11.55 -7.31 21.67
C VAL A 163 11.33 -6.34 20.52
N GLU A 164 11.42 -6.85 19.29
CA GLU A 164 11.09 -6.13 18.06
C GLU A 164 9.93 -6.81 17.35
N PHE A 165 8.97 -6.00 16.90
CA PHE A 165 7.94 -6.40 15.97
C PHE A 165 8.20 -5.73 14.62
N SER A 166 7.94 -6.43 13.52
CA SER A 166 8.14 -5.92 12.17
C SER A 166 7.00 -6.29 11.23
N THR A 167 6.62 -5.33 10.38
CA THR A 167 5.72 -5.56 9.24
C THR A 167 6.47 -5.73 7.91
N ARG A 168 7.79 -5.98 7.96
CA ARG A 168 8.66 -6.17 6.80
C ARG A 168 8.14 -7.30 5.89
N PRO A 169 8.08 -7.08 4.57
CA PRO A 169 7.72 -8.14 3.62
C PRO A 169 8.91 -9.06 3.33
N ARG A 170 8.64 -10.34 3.03
CA ARG A 170 9.68 -11.33 2.66
C ARG A 170 10.45 -10.94 1.40
N CYS A 171 9.82 -10.19 0.48
CA CYS A 171 10.50 -9.73 -0.73
C CYS A 171 11.62 -8.70 -0.43
N ALA A 172 11.65 -8.13 0.78
CA ALA A 172 12.72 -7.28 1.28
C ALA A 172 13.84 -8.08 1.99
N ASP A 173 13.63 -9.37 2.26
CA ASP A 173 14.67 -10.22 2.83
C ASP A 173 15.72 -10.54 1.74
N GLY A 174 17.00 -10.41 2.10
CA GLY A 174 18.06 -11.05 1.32
C GLY A 174 17.88 -12.57 1.35
N PRO A 175 18.50 -13.32 0.41
CA PRO A 175 18.39 -14.79 0.36
C PRO A 175 18.81 -15.52 1.65
N ALA A 176 19.48 -14.84 2.58
CA ALA A 176 20.01 -15.39 3.84
C ALA A 176 19.13 -15.19 5.08
N GLN A 177 17.99 -14.48 4.99
CA GLN A 177 17.22 -14.07 6.18
C GLN A 177 15.76 -14.54 6.20
N GLN A 178 15.42 -15.64 5.50
CA GLN A 178 14.08 -16.23 5.66
C GLN A 178 13.96 -16.90 7.04
N PRO A 179 13.13 -16.38 7.97
CA PRO A 179 12.88 -17.07 9.21
C PRO A 179 12.15 -18.39 8.92
N LYS A 180 12.72 -19.50 9.37
CA LYS A 180 12.07 -20.81 9.34
C LYS A 180 10.95 -20.81 10.38
N GLY A 181 9.72 -20.57 9.91
CA GLY A 181 8.52 -20.66 10.73
C GLY A 181 8.16 -19.34 11.39
N GLY A 182 7.11 -18.71 10.88
CA GLY A 182 6.44 -17.59 11.51
C GLY A 182 5.08 -17.45 10.85
N GLY A 183 4.00 -17.66 11.61
CA GLY A 183 2.65 -17.31 11.16
C GLY A 183 2.67 -15.87 10.66
N GLY A 184 2.27 -15.66 9.41
CA GLY A 184 2.47 -14.40 8.72
C GLY A 184 1.84 -13.22 9.46
N CYS A 185 2.58 -12.12 9.55
CA CYS A 185 2.04 -10.87 10.05
C CYS A 185 0.76 -10.51 9.27
N GLU A 186 -0.34 -10.26 9.97
CA GLU A 186 -1.60 -9.86 9.32
C GLU A 186 -1.52 -8.44 8.75
N TRP A 187 -0.57 -7.63 9.22
CA TRP A 187 -0.32 -6.31 8.70
C TRP A 187 0.12 -6.35 7.23
N LYS A 188 -0.47 -5.46 6.45
CA LYS A 188 -0.06 -5.15 5.09
C LYS A 188 1.07 -4.13 5.10
N GLN A 189 1.79 -4.06 3.98
CA GLN A 189 2.73 -3.00 3.68
C GLN A 189 1.98 -1.85 3.01
N ALA A 190 2.45 -0.62 3.21
CA ALA A 190 1.98 0.53 2.45
C ALA A 190 2.79 0.63 1.16
N VAL A 191 2.12 0.72 0.01
CA VAL A 191 2.78 0.83 -1.30
C VAL A 191 2.44 2.17 -1.93
N HIS A 192 3.45 2.96 -2.24
CA HIS A 192 3.33 4.15 -3.09
C HIS A 192 3.68 3.76 -4.51
N TYR A 193 2.70 3.79 -5.43
CA TYR A 193 2.98 3.57 -6.85
C TYR A 193 3.60 4.81 -7.49
N LEU A 194 4.64 4.62 -8.28
CA LEU A 194 5.31 5.70 -8.99
C LEU A 194 4.59 6.00 -10.31
N ALA A 195 4.81 7.21 -10.85
CA ALA A 195 4.26 7.60 -12.14
C ALA A 195 4.93 6.81 -13.27
N GLY A 196 4.36 5.65 -13.59
CA GLY A 196 4.85 4.76 -14.63
C GLY A 196 5.83 3.70 -14.13
N GLU A 197 6.51 3.07 -15.08
CA GLU A 197 7.43 1.98 -14.84
C GLU A 197 8.81 2.36 -15.37
N THR A 198 9.81 2.40 -14.49
CA THR A 198 11.18 2.78 -14.85
C THR A 198 12.05 1.53 -14.84
N ALA A 199 12.71 1.23 -15.95
CA ALA A 199 13.77 0.21 -15.95
C ALA A 199 14.94 0.72 -15.12
N VAL A 200 15.41 -0.10 -14.17
CA VAL A 200 16.53 0.24 -13.28
C VAL A 200 17.62 -0.82 -13.35
N PHE A 201 18.86 -0.39 -13.16
CA PHE A 201 20.07 -1.18 -13.20
C PHE A 201 20.84 -1.09 -11.88
N VAL A 202 21.73 -2.06 -11.65
CA VAL A 202 22.59 -2.07 -10.46
C VAL A 202 23.45 -0.80 -10.43
N GLY A 203 23.41 -0.07 -9.33
CA GLY A 203 24.10 1.20 -9.16
C GLY A 203 23.23 2.43 -9.42
N ASP A 204 22.04 2.26 -9.99
CA ASP A 204 21.07 3.35 -10.10
C ASP A 204 20.62 3.81 -8.71
N THR A 205 20.15 5.05 -8.63
CA THR A 205 19.54 5.62 -7.43
C THR A 205 18.19 6.20 -7.79
N LEU A 206 17.15 5.72 -7.12
CA LEU A 206 15.82 6.31 -7.19
C LEU A 206 15.74 7.46 -6.17
N GLU A 207 15.57 8.69 -6.65
CA GLU A 207 15.35 9.85 -5.79
C GLU A 207 13.85 10.08 -5.60
N CYS A 208 13.41 10.07 -4.34
CA CYS A 208 12.03 10.35 -3.97
C CYS A 208 11.96 11.56 -3.06
N LEU A 209 11.15 12.55 -3.40
CA LEU A 209 10.74 13.57 -2.43
C LEU A 209 9.76 12.94 -1.45
N VAL A 210 10.09 13.02 -0.17
CA VAL A 210 9.26 12.51 0.92
C VAL A 210 8.78 13.68 1.77
N SER A 211 7.47 13.75 2.00
CA SER A 211 6.85 14.60 3.02
C SER A 211 6.24 13.73 4.11
N ILE A 212 6.64 13.98 5.36
CA ILE A 212 6.21 13.23 6.53
C ILE A 212 5.47 14.21 7.43
N THR A 213 4.21 13.90 7.69
CA THR A 213 3.42 14.57 8.72
C THR A 213 3.26 13.59 9.87
N PRO A 214 3.98 13.75 11.00
CA PRO A 214 3.88 12.86 12.15
C PRO A 214 2.44 12.71 12.67
N CYS A 215 1.56 13.65 12.34
CA CYS A 215 0.16 13.61 12.71
C CYS A 215 -0.69 12.63 11.88
N PHE A 216 -0.33 12.35 10.62
CA PHE A 216 -1.30 11.75 9.71
C PHE A 216 -0.76 10.91 8.55
N THR A 217 0.38 11.24 7.93
CA THR A 217 0.68 10.54 6.67
C THR A 217 2.12 10.69 6.20
N VAL A 218 2.55 9.73 5.38
CA VAL A 218 3.74 9.82 4.55
C VAL A 218 3.33 9.97 3.09
N ARG A 219 4.00 10.88 2.38
CA ARG A 219 3.81 11.13 0.96
C ARG A 219 5.13 11.01 0.25
N MET A 220 5.13 10.29 -0.87
CA MET A 220 6.32 10.05 -1.68
C MET A 220 6.06 10.40 -3.14
N MET A 221 7.07 10.94 -3.79
CA MET A 221 7.06 11.28 -5.19
C MET A 221 8.42 11.02 -5.81
N GLN A 222 8.46 10.31 -6.93
CA GLN A 222 9.68 10.18 -7.73
C GLN A 222 10.08 11.57 -8.28
N GLN A 223 11.32 11.98 -8.02
CA GLN A 223 11.87 13.17 -8.64
C GLN A 223 12.28 12.84 -10.08
N SER A 224 11.70 13.58 -11.03
CA SER A 224 12.24 13.63 -12.39
C SER A 224 13.48 14.53 -12.40
N PRO A 225 14.52 14.25 -13.19
CA PRO A 225 15.68 15.14 -13.35
C PRO A 225 15.31 16.55 -13.85
N PHE A 226 14.08 16.75 -14.34
CA PHE A 226 13.56 18.04 -14.78
C PHE A 226 12.66 18.74 -13.74
N SER A 227 12.42 18.14 -12.57
CA SER A 227 11.49 18.67 -11.55
C SER A 227 12.25 19.19 -10.34
N VAL A 228 12.58 20.49 -10.36
CA VAL A 228 13.32 21.17 -9.27
C VAL A 228 12.41 21.65 -8.14
N GLN A 229 11.09 21.58 -8.30
CA GLN A 229 10.10 21.99 -7.29
C GLN A 229 9.16 20.84 -6.96
N ALA A 230 8.85 20.70 -5.66
CA ALA A 230 7.76 19.84 -5.20
C ALA A 230 6.44 20.37 -5.78
N PRO A 231 5.65 19.56 -6.49
CA PRO A 231 4.33 19.97 -6.97
C PRO A 231 3.43 20.42 -5.83
N LEU A 232 2.56 21.41 -6.09
CA LEU A 232 1.61 22.01 -5.14
C LEU A 232 0.73 20.98 -4.39
N TRP A 233 0.50 19.79 -4.95
CA TRP A 233 -0.30 18.74 -4.31
C TRP A 233 0.47 17.89 -3.28
N VAL A 234 1.80 18.05 -3.17
CA VAL A 234 2.57 17.53 -2.02
C VAL A 234 2.27 18.36 -0.76
N GLU A 235 1.51 19.44 -0.87
CA GLU A 235 0.92 20.16 0.26
C GLU A 235 -0.40 19.49 0.68
N ALA A 236 -0.73 19.45 1.97
CA ALA A 236 -1.94 18.76 2.43
C ALA A 236 -3.18 19.36 1.75
N PRO A 237 -4.07 18.58 1.12
CA PRO A 237 -5.19 19.14 0.39
C PRO A 237 -6.11 19.91 1.34
N GLN A 238 -6.34 21.20 1.04
CA GLN A 238 -7.42 21.96 1.66
C GLN A 238 -8.73 21.61 0.96
N LEU A 239 -9.63 20.97 1.72
CA LEU A 239 -11.04 20.71 1.45
C LEU A 239 -11.59 21.31 0.15
N SER A 240 -11.40 20.60 -0.96
CA SER A 240 -12.18 20.82 -2.17
C SER A 240 -12.39 19.47 -2.87
N LYS A 241 -13.66 19.05 -2.90
CA LYS A 241 -14.13 17.84 -3.58
C LYS A 241 -14.05 18.05 -5.09
N PHE A 242 -13.33 17.18 -5.81
CA PHE A 242 -13.32 17.09 -7.28
C PHE A 242 -12.94 15.64 -7.67
N SER A 243 -13.25 15.03 -8.82
CA SER A 243 -13.71 15.47 -10.15
C SER A 243 -14.30 14.24 -10.92
N ALA A 244 -15.13 14.49 -11.93
CA ALA A 244 -16.00 13.57 -12.68
C ALA A 244 -15.35 12.45 -13.56
N THR A 245 -14.16 11.97 -13.20
CA THR A 245 -13.53 10.76 -13.79
C THR A 245 -13.25 9.79 -12.66
N LEU A 246 -14.00 8.70 -12.58
CA LEU A 246 -13.78 7.67 -11.56
C LEU A 246 -12.34 7.12 -11.69
N PRO A 247 -11.47 7.31 -10.69
CA PRO A 247 -10.14 6.71 -10.71
C PRO A 247 -10.27 5.18 -10.70
N ILE A 248 -9.27 4.47 -11.26
CA ILE A 248 -9.23 3.02 -11.10
C ILE A 248 -8.97 2.74 -9.63
N LEU A 249 -9.97 2.16 -8.99
CA LEU A 249 -9.88 1.87 -7.57
C LEU A 249 -8.91 0.69 -7.35
N PRO A 250 -8.10 0.71 -6.28
CA PRO A 250 -7.07 -0.31 -6.04
C PRO A 250 -7.60 -1.73 -5.89
N TYR A 251 -8.87 -1.89 -5.52
CA TYR A 251 -9.48 -3.21 -5.42
C TYR A 251 -9.40 -3.97 -6.76
N HIS A 252 -9.32 -3.28 -7.91
CA HIS A 252 -9.11 -3.93 -9.20
C HIS A 252 -7.80 -4.73 -9.23
N PHE A 253 -6.74 -4.26 -8.56
CA PHE A 253 -5.48 -5.00 -8.46
C PHE A 253 -5.56 -6.14 -7.45
N LEU A 254 -6.25 -5.92 -6.32
CA LEU A 254 -6.44 -6.97 -5.31
C LEU A 254 -7.29 -8.13 -5.84
N MET A 255 -8.34 -7.85 -6.62
CA MET A 255 -9.17 -8.87 -7.27
C MET A 255 -8.38 -9.79 -8.20
N MET A 256 -7.30 -9.33 -8.80
CA MET A 256 -6.44 -10.17 -9.66
C MET A 256 -5.61 -11.18 -8.86
N THR A 257 -5.49 -11.00 -7.54
CA THR A 257 -4.79 -11.94 -6.66
C THR A 257 -5.72 -12.91 -5.95
N ASP A 258 -7.04 -12.74 -6.11
CA ASP A 258 -8.05 -13.61 -5.55
C ASP A 258 -8.30 -14.82 -6.46
N LEU A 259 -7.44 -15.84 -6.30
CA LEU A 259 -7.48 -17.06 -7.09
C LEU A 259 -8.70 -17.93 -6.78
N GLU A 260 -9.23 -17.87 -5.57
CA GLU A 260 -10.43 -18.62 -5.20
C GLU A 260 -11.65 -18.04 -5.91
N ARG A 261 -11.83 -16.72 -5.85
CA ARG A 261 -12.88 -16.02 -6.61
C ARG A 261 -12.77 -16.34 -8.10
N LEU A 262 -11.57 -16.23 -8.66
CA LEU A 262 -11.33 -16.54 -10.07
C LEU A 262 -11.74 -17.98 -10.42
N ARG A 263 -11.34 -18.97 -9.61
CA ARG A 263 -11.70 -20.38 -9.80
C ARG A 263 -13.22 -20.57 -9.80
N LEU A 264 -13.93 -19.98 -8.84
CA LEU A 264 -15.39 -20.07 -8.74
C LEU A 264 -16.10 -19.46 -9.95
N TYR A 265 -15.65 -18.28 -10.41
CA TYR A 265 -16.18 -17.67 -11.63
C TYR A 265 -15.92 -18.54 -12.85
N ARG A 266 -14.70 -19.07 -12.99
CA ARG A 266 -14.34 -19.95 -14.11
C ARG A 266 -15.25 -21.17 -14.17
N GLU A 267 -15.33 -21.94 -13.09
CA GLU A 267 -16.15 -23.16 -13.02
C GLU A 267 -17.62 -22.85 -13.31
N SER A 268 -18.15 -21.76 -12.76
CA SER A 268 -19.55 -21.35 -12.92
C SER A 268 -19.86 -20.92 -14.36
N ILE A 269 -18.98 -20.12 -14.99
CA ILE A 269 -19.14 -19.68 -16.38
C ILE A 269 -19.09 -20.89 -17.32
N GLN A 270 -18.10 -21.77 -17.15
CA GLN A 270 -17.96 -22.98 -17.97
C GLN A 270 -19.20 -23.87 -17.87
N PHE A 271 -19.68 -24.12 -16.65
CA PHE A 271 -20.89 -24.89 -16.41
C PHE A 271 -22.11 -24.26 -17.09
N ALA A 272 -22.34 -22.96 -16.87
CA ALA A 272 -23.50 -22.24 -17.39
C ALA A 272 -23.50 -22.19 -18.93
N VAL A 273 -22.35 -21.89 -19.54
CA VAL A 273 -22.20 -21.83 -20.99
C VAL A 273 -22.43 -23.19 -21.62
N ARG A 274 -21.77 -24.25 -21.13
CA ARG A 274 -21.92 -25.61 -21.68
C ARG A 274 -23.35 -26.13 -21.55
N LYS A 275 -23.97 -25.90 -20.39
CA LYS A 275 -25.39 -26.22 -20.17
C LYS A 275 -26.26 -25.50 -21.20
N LYS A 276 -26.06 -24.20 -21.39
CA LYS A 276 -26.90 -23.42 -22.29
C LYS A 276 -26.69 -23.72 -23.77
N GLN A 277 -25.47 -24.04 -24.17
CA GLN A 277 -25.17 -24.52 -25.53
C GLN A 277 -25.89 -25.84 -25.83
N ARG A 278 -25.89 -26.79 -24.88
CA ARG A 278 -26.65 -28.06 -25.03
C ARG A 278 -28.15 -27.83 -25.15
N GLU A 279 -28.72 -26.94 -24.33
CA GLU A 279 -30.15 -26.61 -24.38
C GLU A 279 -30.56 -25.94 -25.70
N LEU A 280 -29.71 -25.07 -26.25
CA LEU A 280 -30.02 -24.29 -27.44
C LEU A 280 -29.62 -24.97 -28.75
N GLY A 281 -28.73 -25.97 -28.72
CA GLY A 281 -28.15 -26.60 -29.91
C GLY A 281 -27.34 -25.64 -30.79
N ARG A 282 -26.92 -24.48 -30.25
CA ARG A 282 -26.17 -23.45 -30.99
C ARG A 282 -25.25 -22.64 -30.07
N ARG A 283 -24.38 -21.83 -30.67
CA ARG A 283 -23.49 -20.91 -29.97
C ARG A 283 -24.28 -19.95 -29.07
N VAL A 284 -23.79 -19.77 -27.84
CA VAL A 284 -24.35 -18.84 -26.86
C VAL A 284 -23.71 -17.46 -27.04
N ARG A 285 -24.53 -16.43 -26.84
CA ARG A 285 -24.12 -15.03 -26.81
C ARG A 285 -24.04 -14.57 -25.35
N VAL A 286 -22.92 -14.02 -24.93
CA VAL A 286 -22.64 -13.63 -23.54
C VAL A 286 -22.43 -12.12 -23.47
N LEU A 287 -23.06 -11.48 -22.49
CA LEU A 287 -22.86 -10.08 -22.16
C LEU A 287 -22.14 -10.00 -20.81
N ASP A 288 -20.91 -9.48 -20.80
CA ASP A 288 -20.14 -9.20 -19.59
C ASP A 288 -20.35 -7.74 -19.17
N ALA A 289 -21.22 -7.51 -18.19
CA ALA A 289 -21.62 -6.19 -17.73
C ALA A 289 -20.73 -5.72 -16.57
N GLY A 290 -20.00 -4.62 -16.77
CA GLY A 290 -18.97 -4.17 -15.83
C GLY A 290 -17.70 -5.02 -15.96
N CYS A 291 -17.26 -5.23 -17.20
CA CYS A 291 -16.24 -6.23 -17.53
C CYS A 291 -14.85 -5.91 -16.94
N GLY A 292 -14.60 -4.67 -16.51
CA GLY A 292 -13.28 -4.26 -16.02
C GLY A 292 -12.22 -4.49 -17.10
N ILE A 293 -11.22 -5.33 -16.80
CA ILE A 293 -10.18 -5.74 -17.76
C ILE A 293 -10.63 -6.83 -18.75
N GLY A 294 -11.88 -7.30 -18.68
CA GLY A 294 -12.44 -8.30 -19.60
C GLY A 294 -12.26 -9.76 -19.20
N LEU A 295 -11.74 -10.04 -18.00
CA LEU A 295 -11.36 -11.41 -17.57
C LEU A 295 -12.50 -12.44 -17.68
N LEU A 296 -13.70 -12.09 -17.19
CA LEU A 296 -14.84 -13.03 -17.19
C LEU A 296 -15.34 -13.32 -18.59
N GLY A 297 -15.46 -12.29 -19.43
CA GLY A 297 -15.80 -12.47 -20.83
C GLY A 297 -14.73 -13.23 -21.63
N MET A 298 -13.43 -13.05 -21.33
CA MET A 298 -12.38 -13.88 -21.92
C MET A 298 -12.53 -15.37 -21.56
N ILE A 299 -12.85 -15.68 -20.30
CA ILE A 299 -13.16 -17.05 -19.86
C ILE A 299 -14.37 -17.61 -20.63
N ALA A 300 -15.42 -16.82 -20.82
CA ALA A 300 -16.58 -17.24 -21.60
C ALA A 300 -16.24 -17.47 -23.09
N ALA A 301 -15.37 -16.64 -23.67
CA ALA A 301 -14.93 -16.78 -25.06
C ALA A 301 -14.17 -18.09 -25.31
N LEU A 302 -13.36 -18.56 -24.34
CA LEU A 302 -12.66 -19.86 -24.41
C LEU A 302 -13.61 -21.06 -24.52
N GLU A 303 -14.86 -20.92 -24.04
CA GLU A 303 -15.91 -21.94 -24.19
C GLU A 303 -16.63 -21.83 -25.56
N GLY A 304 -16.04 -21.12 -26.51
CA GLY A 304 -16.55 -20.97 -27.87
C GLY A 304 -17.83 -20.16 -27.92
N THR A 305 -17.93 -19.04 -27.18
CA THR A 305 -19.10 -18.13 -27.21
C THR A 305 -18.79 -16.84 -27.96
N ASP A 306 -19.84 -16.13 -28.40
CA ASP A 306 -19.72 -14.74 -28.81
C ASP A 306 -19.90 -13.85 -27.57
N VAL A 307 -18.97 -12.94 -27.33
CA VAL A 307 -18.93 -12.16 -26.08
C VAL A 307 -18.97 -10.66 -26.38
N TRP A 308 -19.82 -9.94 -25.67
CA TRP A 308 -19.85 -8.48 -25.63
C TRP A 308 -19.38 -8.02 -24.25
N LEU A 309 -18.28 -7.25 -24.23
CA LEU A 309 -17.68 -6.68 -23.03
C LEU A 309 -18.18 -5.24 -22.84
N CYS A 310 -18.86 -4.96 -21.73
CA CYS A 310 -19.44 -3.65 -21.46
C CYS A 310 -18.76 -2.97 -20.27
N GLU A 311 -18.12 -1.83 -20.52
CA GLU A 311 -17.47 -1.01 -19.50
C GLU A 311 -17.85 0.46 -19.65
N ALA A 312 -18.29 1.07 -18.55
CA ALA A 312 -18.74 2.45 -18.50
C ALA A 312 -17.56 3.43 -18.40
N VAL A 313 -16.47 3.04 -17.74
CA VAL A 313 -15.29 3.88 -17.54
C VAL A 313 -14.41 3.85 -18.80
N PRO A 314 -14.22 4.97 -19.54
CA PRO A 314 -13.49 4.96 -20.81
C PRO A 314 -12.07 4.42 -20.72
N MET A 315 -11.37 4.75 -19.62
CA MET A 315 -9.99 4.29 -19.38
C MET A 315 -9.93 2.76 -19.17
N MET A 316 -10.86 2.20 -18.40
CA MET A 316 -10.95 0.75 -18.19
C MET A 316 -11.37 0.04 -19.48
N ARG A 317 -12.26 0.64 -20.28
CA ARG A 317 -12.65 0.12 -21.59
C ARG A 317 -11.47 0.03 -22.56
N GLN A 318 -10.62 1.07 -22.63
CA GLN A 318 -9.43 1.03 -23.47
C GLN A 318 -8.49 -0.10 -23.04
N MET A 319 -8.29 -0.25 -21.75
CA MET A 319 -7.45 -1.33 -21.22
C MET A 319 -8.00 -2.73 -21.44
N CYS A 320 -9.32 -2.89 -21.32
CA CYS A 320 -9.98 -4.13 -21.72
C CYS A 320 -9.64 -4.49 -23.17
N ARG A 321 -9.62 -3.51 -24.09
CA ARG A 321 -9.17 -3.74 -25.47
C ARG A 321 -7.70 -4.13 -25.54
N ASP A 322 -6.84 -3.48 -24.78
CA ASP A 322 -5.39 -3.75 -24.79
C ASP A 322 -5.04 -5.13 -24.19
N VAL A 323 -5.84 -5.63 -23.23
CA VAL A 323 -5.70 -6.96 -22.62
C VAL A 323 -6.26 -8.07 -23.52
N VAL A 324 -7.33 -7.77 -24.28
CA VAL A 324 -7.99 -8.75 -25.16
C VAL A 324 -7.31 -8.87 -26.54
N ALA A 325 -6.59 -7.83 -26.98
CA ALA A 325 -5.89 -7.78 -28.27
C ALA A 325 -4.70 -8.76 -28.35
#